data_AF-A0A435A931-F1
#
_entry.id   AF-A0A435A931-F1
#
_cell.length_a   1.000
_cell.length_b   1.000
_cell.length_c   1.000
_cell.angle_alpha   90.00
_cell.angle_beta   90.00
_cell.angle_gamma   90.00
#
_symmetry.space_group_name_H-M   'P 1'
#
loop_
_entity.id
_entity.type
_entity.pdbx_description
1 polymer ?
#
loop_
_entity_poly.entity_id
_entity_poly.type
_entity_poly.pdbx_seq_one_letter_code
_entity_poly.pdbx_strand_id
1 'polypeptide(L)'
;MQRLLTPAEAAELLAISPKHLRWLTDASQVPWVNIGLDGRRPTRRYRQEDVLQFIVRRSRNACQYIENTANQNITTTSSFTVVDFQAPRARATSGRRNAS
;
A
#
# COMPACT_ATOMS: atom_id res chain seq x y z
N MET A 1 -12.46 17.35 -34.28
CA MET A 1 -11.44 18.32 -33.86
C MET A 1 -11.24 18.20 -32.36
N GLN A 2 -10.08 17.75 -31.88
CA GLN A 2 -9.83 17.63 -30.44
C GLN A 2 -9.49 19.00 -29.85
N ARG A 3 -10.32 19.48 -28.92
CA ARG A 3 -10.09 20.76 -28.23
C ARG A 3 -8.98 20.58 -27.18
N LEU A 4 -8.01 21.50 -27.18
CA LEU A 4 -6.94 21.55 -26.19
C LEU A 4 -7.33 22.47 -25.03
N LEU A 5 -7.34 21.92 -23.82
CA LEU A 5 -7.68 22.60 -22.59
C LEU A 5 -6.53 23.51 -22.14
N THR A 6 -6.91 24.69 -21.65
CA THR A 6 -6.01 25.56 -20.89
C THR A 6 -5.64 24.94 -19.55
N PRO A 7 -4.55 25.39 -18.91
CA PRO A 7 -4.21 24.94 -17.57
C PRO A 7 -5.30 25.23 -16.52
N ALA A 8 -6.07 26.31 -16.69
CA ALA A 8 -7.18 26.64 -15.79
C ALA A 8 -8.33 25.63 -15.97
N GLU A 9 -8.79 25.41 -17.20
CA GLU A 9 -9.86 24.45 -17.50
C GLU A 9 -9.49 23.02 -17.06
N ALA A 10 -8.26 22.58 -17.32
CA ALA A 10 -7.81 21.25 -16.90
C ALA A 10 -7.73 21.12 -15.37
N ALA A 11 -7.37 22.20 -14.67
CA ALA A 11 -7.32 22.22 -13.21
C ALA A 11 -8.74 22.21 -12.60
N GLU A 12 -9.69 22.90 -13.22
CA GLU A 12 -11.12 22.85 -12.85
C GLU A 12 -11.69 21.44 -12.99
N LEU A 13 -11.40 20.74 -14.09
CA LEU A 13 -11.84 19.35 -14.29
C LEU A 13 -11.29 18.40 -13.22
N LEU A 14 -10.09 18.65 -12.72
CA LEU A 14 -9.45 17.86 -11.67
C LEU A 14 -9.75 18.37 -10.25
N ALA A 15 -10.51 19.46 -10.12
CA ALA A 15 -10.78 20.16 -8.87
C ALA A 15 -9.51 20.49 -8.05
N ILE A 16 -8.44 20.92 -8.73
CA ILE A 16 -7.16 21.32 -8.10
C ILE A 16 -6.75 22.74 -8.48
N SER A 17 -5.74 23.28 -7.79
CA SER A 17 -5.16 24.55 -8.20
C SER A 17 -4.30 24.41 -9.47
N PRO A 18 -4.22 25.43 -10.34
CA PRO A 18 -3.33 25.42 -11.52
C PRO A 18 -1.85 25.24 -11.15
N LYS A 19 -1.46 25.70 -9.95
CA LYS A 19 -0.12 25.50 -9.39
C LYS A 19 0.16 24.02 -9.13
N HIS A 20 -0.80 23.29 -8.56
CA HIS A 20 -0.67 21.86 -8.34
C HIS A 20 -0.64 21.09 -9.67
N LEU A 21 -1.50 21.46 -10.63
CA LEU A 21 -1.46 20.86 -11.97
C LEU A 21 -0.07 21.00 -12.59
N ARG A 22 0.56 22.18 -12.46
CA ARG A 22 1.93 22.39 -12.92
C ARG A 22 2.94 21.43 -12.29
N TRP A 23 2.86 21.19 -10.98
CA TRP A 23 3.75 20.22 -10.32
C TRP A 23 3.56 18.79 -10.83
N LEU A 24 2.32 18.37 -11.08
CA LEU A 24 2.03 17.06 -11.67
C LEU A 24 2.65 16.94 -13.06
N THR A 25 2.56 17.99 -13.86
CA THR A 25 3.13 18.06 -15.20
C THR A 25 4.67 18.07 -15.17
N ASP A 26 5.26 18.84 -14.26
CA ASP A 26 6.72 18.88 -14.05
C ASP A 26 7.25 17.52 -13.54
N ALA A 27 6.44 16.78 -12.77
CA ALA A 27 6.71 15.41 -12.35
C ALA A 27 6.38 14.34 -13.41
N SER A 28 6.10 14.74 -14.66
CA SER A 28 5.74 13.87 -15.79
C SER A 28 4.51 12.97 -15.57
N GLN A 29 3.63 13.33 -14.63
CA GLN A 29 2.43 12.56 -14.32
C GLN A 29 1.30 12.83 -15.32
N VAL A 30 1.17 14.06 -15.82
CA VAL A 30 0.11 14.44 -16.76
C VAL A 30 0.77 14.83 -18.09
N PRO A 31 0.46 14.14 -19.21
CA PRO A 31 0.93 14.54 -20.52
C PRO A 31 0.43 15.93 -20.89
N TRP A 32 1.25 16.69 -21.60
CA TRP A 32 0.91 18.04 -22.03
C TRP A 32 1.55 18.35 -23.38
N VAL A 33 0.95 19.30 -24.08
CA VAL A 33 1.38 19.78 -25.39
C VAL A 33 1.93 21.19 -25.23
N ASN A 34 3.12 21.44 -25.76
CA ASN A 34 3.66 22.78 -25.89
C ASN A 34 3.10 23.43 -27.16
N ILE A 35 2.35 24.54 -27.01
CA ILE A 35 1.89 25.37 -28.14
C ILE A 35 2.71 26.67 -28.24
N GLY A 36 3.63 26.90 -27.32
CA GLY A 36 4.51 28.06 -27.38
C GLY A 36 5.48 27.97 -28.56
N LEU A 37 5.94 29.13 -29.04
CA LEU A 37 7.04 29.21 -30.00
C LEU A 37 8.32 28.67 -29.38
N ASP A 38 9.07 27.90 -30.16
CA ASP A 38 10.36 27.34 -29.75
C ASP A 38 11.33 28.47 -29.35
N GLY A 39 12.05 28.25 -28.25
CA GLY A 39 12.98 29.24 -27.67
C GLY A 39 12.36 30.26 -26.71
N ARG A 40 11.03 30.28 -26.54
CA ARG A 40 10.35 31.06 -25.47
C ARG A 40 9.81 30.17 -24.37
N ARG A 41 9.27 30.79 -23.31
CA ARG A 41 8.62 30.07 -22.21
C ARG A 41 7.50 29.17 -22.78
N PRO A 42 7.49 27.87 -22.45
CA PRO A 42 6.53 26.92 -23.02
C PRO A 42 5.10 27.27 -22.58
N THR A 43 4.17 27.19 -23.52
CA THR A 43 2.74 27.39 -23.24
C THR A 43 2.08 26.03 -23.18
N ARG A 44 1.77 25.60 -21.95
CA ARG A 44 1.23 24.27 -21.69
C ARG A 44 -0.26 24.21 -22.02
N ARG A 45 -0.66 23.18 -22.77
CA ARG A 45 -2.05 22.80 -22.98
C ARG A 45 -2.23 21.31 -22.76
N TYR A 46 -3.45 20.91 -22.46
CA TYR A 46 -3.77 19.52 -22.12
C TYR A 46 -4.81 18.99 -23.10
N ARG A 47 -4.66 17.73 -23.51
CA ARG A 47 -5.76 17.05 -24.19
C ARG A 47 -6.75 16.58 -23.15
N GLN A 48 -8.03 16.65 -23.48
CA GLN A 48 -9.06 16.17 -22.57
C GLN A 48 -8.94 14.66 -22.30
N GLU A 49 -8.53 13.89 -23.30
CA GLU A 49 -8.24 12.46 -23.18
C GLU A 49 -7.14 12.15 -22.14
N ASP A 50 -6.07 12.95 -22.10
CA ASP A 50 -4.95 12.76 -21.16
C ASP A 50 -5.38 13.03 -19.72
N VAL A 51 -6.20 14.06 -19.50
CA VAL A 51 -6.75 14.40 -18.19
C VAL A 51 -7.68 13.29 -17.69
N LEU A 52 -8.53 12.74 -18.58
CA LEU A 52 -9.40 11.61 -18.25
C LEU A 52 -8.60 10.33 -17.97
N GLN A 53 -7.58 10.03 -18.77
CA GLN A 53 -6.67 8.91 -18.53
C GLN A 53 -5.94 9.03 -17.19
N PHE A 54 -5.56 10.25 -16.80
CA PHE A 54 -4.99 10.49 -15.48
C PHE A 54 -5.96 10.10 -14.35
N ILE A 55 -7.25 10.48 -14.46
CA ILE A 55 -8.29 10.10 -13.50
C ILE A 55 -8.44 8.58 -13.44
N VAL A 56 -8.58 7.92 -14.59
CA VAL A 56 -8.73 6.46 -14.67
C VAL A 56 -7.53 5.74 -14.04
N ARG A 57 -6.31 6.18 -14.35
CA ARG A 57 -5.08 5.61 -13.79
C ARG A 57 -5.00 5.80 -12.27
N ARG A 58 -5.40 6.97 -11.76
CA ARG A 58 -5.38 7.25 -10.31
C ARG A 58 -6.48 6.47 -9.57
N SER A 59 -7.66 6.34 -10.20
CA SER A 59 -8.81 5.58 -9.65
C SER A 59 -8.49 4.10 -9.48
N ARG A 60 -7.80 3.48 -10.45
CA ARG A 60 -7.38 2.06 -10.37
C ARG A 60 -6.42 1.75 -9.21
N ASN A 61 -5.67 2.75 -8.73
CA ASN A 61 -4.64 2.57 -7.71
C ASN A 61 -5.14 2.83 -6.28
N ALA A 62 -6.40 3.28 -6.10
CA ALA A 62 -6.91 3.63 -4.77
C ALA A 62 -7.41 2.42 -3.97
N CYS A 63 -7.90 1.36 -4.63
CA CYS A 63 -8.35 0.13 -3.98
C CYS A 63 -8.03 -1.09 -4.85
N GLN A 64 -6.85 -1.68 -4.65
CA GLN A 64 -6.75 -3.13 -4.70
C GLN A 64 -6.73 -3.59 -3.25
N TYR A 65 -7.88 -4.04 -2.74
CA TYR A 65 -7.85 -4.98 -1.63
C TYR A 65 -7.08 -6.19 -2.16
N ILE A 66 -5.78 -6.23 -1.90
CA ILE A 66 -5.03 -7.46 -2.04
C ILE A 66 -5.46 -8.25 -0.83
N GLU A 67 -6.46 -9.11 -1.01
CA GLU A 67 -6.64 -10.27 -0.15
C GLU A 67 -5.29 -10.96 -0.06
N ASN A 68 -4.54 -10.64 0.99
CA ASN A 68 -3.34 -11.37 1.29
C ASN A 68 -3.81 -12.76 1.70
N THR A 69 -3.85 -13.68 0.73
CA THR A 69 -3.81 -15.12 0.96
C THR A 69 -2.43 -15.45 1.57
N ALA A 70 -2.16 -14.90 2.75
CA ALA A 70 -1.11 -15.33 3.66
C ALA A 70 -1.74 -16.05 4.85
N ASN A 71 -2.91 -16.67 4.66
CA ASN A 71 -3.32 -17.79 5.49
C ASN A 71 -2.77 -19.08 4.86
N GLN A 72 -1.45 -19.14 4.71
CA GLN A 72 -0.77 -20.41 4.56
C GLN A 72 -0.91 -21.09 5.93
N ASN A 73 -1.84 -22.05 6.04
CA ASN A 73 -1.90 -22.95 7.19
C ASN A 73 -0.53 -23.61 7.35
N ILE A 74 0.29 -23.09 8.26
CA ILE A 74 1.49 -23.81 8.70
C ILE A 74 0.96 -24.94 9.59
N THR A 75 1.18 -26.18 9.18
CA THR A 75 0.96 -27.34 10.05
C THR A 75 1.89 -27.21 11.26
N THR A 76 1.34 -26.90 12.43
CA THR A 76 2.07 -26.79 13.69
C THR A 76 2.50 -28.19 14.13
N THR A 77 3.68 -28.65 13.72
CA THR A 77 4.40 -29.72 14.41
C THR A 77 5.54 -29.10 15.21
N SER A 78 5.19 -28.31 16.22
CA SER A 78 6.14 -27.98 17.28
C SER A 78 6.39 -29.27 18.07
N SER A 79 7.58 -29.85 17.88
CA SER A 79 8.06 -30.99 18.66
C SER A 79 8.28 -30.56 20.12
N PHE A 80 7.22 -30.51 20.91
CA PHE A 80 7.35 -30.35 22.35
C PHE A 80 7.62 -31.70 22.96
N THR A 81 8.80 -31.87 23.58
CA THR A 81 9.05 -32.99 24.47
C THR A 81 8.25 -32.75 25.74
N VAL A 82 7.23 -33.58 25.97
CA VAL A 82 6.48 -33.58 27.23
C VAL A 82 7.43 -34.05 28.33
N VAL A 83 7.80 -33.16 29.24
CA VAL A 83 8.53 -33.53 30.46
C VAL A 83 7.48 -33.75 31.54
N ASP A 84 7.30 -35.01 31.95
CA ASP A 84 6.43 -35.37 33.06
C ASP A 84 7.14 -35.03 34.37
N PHE A 85 6.70 -33.97 35.05
CA PHE A 85 7.19 -33.62 36.38
C PHE A 85 6.50 -34.52 37.39
N GLN A 86 7.06 -35.71 37.62
CA GLN A 86 6.62 -36.52 38.75
C GLN A 86 6.98 -35.80 40.05
N ALA A 87 5.94 -35.38 40.79
CA ALA A 87 6.08 -34.80 42.11
C ALA A 87 6.86 -35.76 43.03
N PRO A 88 7.84 -35.28 43.82
CA PRO A 88 8.49 -36.12 44.81
C PRO A 88 7.43 -36.58 45.82
N ARG A 89 7.20 -37.89 45.89
CA ARG A 89 6.35 -38.48 46.93
C ARG A 89 6.95 -38.16 48.29
N ALA A 90 6.14 -37.65 49.21
CA ALA A 90 6.52 -37.47 50.60
C ALA A 90 7.12 -38.78 51.14
N ARG A 91 8.35 -38.70 51.67
CA ARG A 91 9.03 -39.84 52.30
C ARG A 91 8.22 -40.24 53.53
N ALA A 92 7.45 -41.32 53.41
CA ALA A 92 6.74 -41.89 54.55
C ALA A 92 7.75 -42.32 55.63
N THR A 93 7.60 -41.74 56.81
CA THR A 93 8.17 -42.18 58.08
C THR A 93 7.76 -43.63 58.36
N SER A 94 8.71 -44.55 58.51
CA SER A 94 8.58 -45.75 59.36
C SER A 94 9.86 -46.61 59.35
N GLY A 95 10.87 -46.17 60.10
CA GLY A 95 11.89 -47.09 60.64
C GLY A 95 11.33 -47.72 61.91
N ARG A 96 10.79 -48.94 61.76
CA ARG A 96 10.07 -49.72 62.78
C ARG A 96 10.99 -50.16 63.93
N ARG A 97 10.44 -50.09 65.14
CA ARG A 97 11.00 -50.64 66.40
C ARG A 97 11.00 -52.18 66.39
N ASN A 98 12.00 -52.79 67.04
CA ASN A 98 11.93 -53.90 68.02
C ASN A 98 13.35 -54.51 68.19
N ALA A 99 13.97 -54.48 69.37
CA ALA A 99 13.76 -55.28 70.60
C ALA A 99 14.60 -56.57 70.63
N SER A 100 15.66 -56.56 71.44
CA SER A 100 16.20 -57.67 72.24
C SER A 100 16.99 -57.05 73.38
#